data_AF-A0A434A6I3-F1
#
_entry.id   AF-A0A434A6I3-F1
#
_cell.length_a   1.000
_cell.length_b   1.000
_cell.length_c   1.000
_cell.angle_alpha   90.00
_cell.angle_beta   90.00
_cell.angle_gamma   90.00
#
_symmetry.space_group_name_H-M   'P 1'
#
loop_
_entity.id
_entity.type
_entity.pdbx_description
1 polymer ?
#
loop_
_entity_poly.entity_id
_entity_poly.type
_entity_poly.pdbx_seq_one_letter_code
_entity_poly.pdbx_strand_id
1 'polypeptide(L)'
;MKKEENVVMGYFKKTKLKMTKKIFHLLLLFCFISCGKSGSESKSIKSGFISEPGIYYIHNSKHRNVLVKELKDDSIIFAIRDSQNKILFQQSLNETFSNYHYWCLYVDENSNIWFYNSDYMSSKAILFNENKKLYEMKDFCNVKLKMPKEFQEELKLKNSFENYNCKSLSK
;
A
#
# COMPACT_ATOMS: atom_id res chain seq x y z
N MET A 1 -34.46 -81.85 -7.81
CA MET A 1 -34.29 -82.54 -6.51
C MET A 1 -33.46 -81.61 -5.62
N LYS A 2 -33.97 -81.32 -4.41
CA LYS A 2 -33.42 -80.38 -3.41
C LYS A 2 -32.01 -80.77 -2.91
N LYS A 3 -31.18 -79.76 -2.56
CA LYS A 3 -30.61 -79.52 -1.20
C LYS A 3 -29.66 -78.31 -1.22
N GLU A 4 -29.99 -77.25 -0.47
CA GLU A 4 -29.43 -76.86 0.86
C GLU A 4 -28.03 -76.26 0.74
N GLU A 5 -27.94 -74.92 0.73
CA GLU A 5 -27.61 -74.04 1.86
C GLU A 5 -26.13 -74.09 2.26
N ASN A 6 -25.44 -72.94 2.21
CA ASN A 6 -24.67 -72.47 3.36
C ASN A 6 -24.33 -70.98 3.24
N VAL A 7 -24.84 -70.24 4.21
CA VAL A 7 -24.61 -68.82 4.50
C VAL A 7 -23.34 -68.70 5.33
N VAL A 8 -22.45 -67.76 5.00
CA VAL A 8 -21.47 -67.24 5.97
C VAL A 8 -21.53 -65.72 5.97
N MET A 9 -22.14 -65.19 7.02
CA MET A 9 -22.28 -63.77 7.31
C MET A 9 -20.99 -63.27 7.98
N GLY A 10 -20.25 -62.38 7.32
CA GLY A 10 -19.04 -61.75 7.87
C GLY A 10 -19.37 -60.54 8.76
N TYR A 11 -19.03 -60.62 10.04
CA TYR A 11 -19.19 -59.55 11.03
C TYR A 11 -18.16 -58.42 10.80
N PHE A 12 -18.60 -57.23 10.37
CA PHE A 12 -17.79 -56.01 10.44
C PHE A 12 -18.00 -55.29 11.78
N LYS A 13 -16.98 -55.33 12.64
CA LYS A 13 -16.96 -54.65 13.93
C LYS A 13 -16.61 -53.16 13.72
N LYS A 14 -17.61 -52.27 13.80
CA LYS A 14 -17.44 -50.81 13.75
C LYS A 14 -16.78 -50.31 15.05
N THR A 15 -15.51 -49.93 15.01
CA THR A 15 -14.85 -49.21 16.11
C THR A 15 -15.29 -47.74 16.10
N LYS A 16 -16.05 -47.33 17.12
CA LYS A 16 -16.40 -45.92 17.37
C LYS A 16 -15.15 -45.18 17.88
N LEU A 17 -14.61 -44.29 17.06
CA LEU A 17 -13.55 -43.35 17.46
C LEU A 17 -14.11 -42.38 18.50
N LYS A 18 -13.80 -42.59 19.78
CA LYS A 18 -14.21 -41.71 20.88
C LYS A 18 -13.21 -40.55 20.96
N MET A 19 -13.40 -39.53 20.11
CA MET A 19 -12.64 -38.28 20.22
C MET A 19 -12.90 -37.66 21.60
N THR A 20 -11.86 -37.61 22.42
CA THR A 20 -11.92 -37.08 23.78
C THR A 20 -12.12 -35.56 23.70
N LYS A 21 -13.11 -35.02 24.44
CA LYS A 21 -13.43 -33.58 24.51
C LYS A 21 -12.21 -32.67 24.75
N LYS A 22 -11.12 -33.20 25.33
CA LYS A 22 -9.86 -32.49 25.57
C LYS A 22 -9.15 -32.07 24.28
N ILE A 23 -9.21 -32.85 23.21
CA ILE A 23 -8.59 -32.53 21.91
C ILE A 23 -9.34 -31.36 21.24
N PHE A 24 -10.66 -31.32 21.39
CA PHE A 24 -11.48 -30.22 20.87
C PHE A 24 -11.18 -28.90 21.58
N HIS A 25 -10.93 -28.91 22.90
CA HIS A 25 -10.50 -27.72 23.63
C HIS A 25 -9.08 -27.26 23.26
N LEU A 26 -8.17 -28.20 22.97
CA LEU A 26 -6.83 -27.87 22.50
C LEU A 26 -6.86 -27.20 21.11
N LEU A 27 -7.69 -27.71 20.20
CA LEU A 27 -7.89 -27.11 18.87
C LEU A 27 -8.52 -25.71 18.92
N LEU A 28 -9.43 -25.46 19.87
CA LEU A 28 -10.07 -24.16 20.05
C LEU A 28 -9.07 -23.07 20.51
N LEU A 29 -8.06 -23.45 21.30
CA LEU A 29 -7.02 -22.55 21.82
C LEU A 29 -6.07 -22.06 20.71
N PHE A 30 -5.85 -22.86 19.67
CA PHE A 30 -5.02 -22.46 18.52
C PHE A 30 -5.68 -21.43 17.59
N CYS A 31 -7.02 -21.25 17.68
CA CYS A 31 -7.73 -20.28 16.84
C CYS A 31 -7.57 -18.82 17.32
N PHE A 32 -7.10 -18.57 18.54
CA PHE A 32 -7.00 -17.22 19.11
C PHE A 32 -5.62 -16.56 18.95
N ILE A 33 -4.63 -17.26 18.40
CA ILE A 33 -3.36 -16.64 17.97
C ILE A 33 -3.59 -16.00 16.59
N SER A 34 -4.58 -15.11 16.50
CA SER A 34 -4.76 -14.28 15.32
C SER A 34 -3.64 -13.25 15.33
N CYS A 35 -2.81 -13.31 14.29
CA CYS A 35 -1.76 -12.35 13.97
C CYS A 35 -2.30 -10.92 14.11
N GLY A 36 -1.86 -10.22 15.16
CA GLY A 36 -2.11 -8.80 15.32
C GLY A 36 -1.33 -8.06 14.24
N LYS A 37 -2.00 -7.64 13.17
CA LYS A 37 -1.42 -6.63 12.28
C LYS A 37 -1.08 -5.43 13.13
N SER A 38 0.21 -5.09 13.22
CA SER A 38 0.66 -3.81 13.73
C SER A 38 -0.18 -2.73 13.05
N GLY A 39 -0.89 -1.93 13.85
CA GLY A 39 -1.62 -0.79 13.32
C GLY A 39 -0.63 0.08 12.56
N SER A 40 -1.00 0.57 11.37
CA SER A 40 -0.15 1.50 10.63
C SER A 40 0.16 2.71 11.50
N GLU A 41 1.44 2.99 11.71
CA GLU A 41 1.87 4.13 12.50
C GLU A 41 1.33 5.43 11.90
N SER A 42 0.74 6.27 12.75
CA SER A 42 0.27 7.60 12.37
C SER A 42 1.34 8.64 12.66
N LYS A 43 1.67 9.46 11.67
CA LYS A 43 2.66 10.55 11.77
C LYS A 43 2.00 11.87 11.37
N SER A 44 2.35 12.97 12.04
CA SER A 44 1.95 14.33 11.62
C SER A 44 3.12 14.99 10.92
N ILE A 45 2.87 15.61 9.76
CA ILE A 45 3.89 16.30 8.97
C ILE A 45 3.38 17.68 8.53
N LYS A 46 4.28 18.66 8.47
CA LYS A 46 3.99 19.95 7.83
C LYS A 46 4.26 19.87 6.33
N SER A 47 5.43 19.35 5.99
CA SER A 47 5.94 19.03 4.66
C SER A 47 7.11 18.06 4.85
N GLY A 48 7.54 17.38 3.79
CA GLY A 48 8.72 16.53 3.82
C GLY A 48 8.58 15.23 3.05
N PHE A 49 9.65 14.45 3.07
CA PHE A 49 9.69 13.13 2.46
C PHE A 49 8.95 12.09 3.29
N ILE A 50 8.26 11.19 2.60
CA ILE A 50 7.65 9.99 3.15
C ILE A 50 8.42 8.79 2.60
N SER A 51 9.13 8.09 3.48
CA SER A 51 9.98 6.95 3.14
C SER A 51 9.46 5.62 3.68
N GLU A 52 8.39 5.62 4.47
CA GLU A 52 7.92 4.44 5.20
C GLU A 52 6.39 4.26 5.06
N PRO A 53 5.89 3.01 5.14
CA PRO A 53 4.46 2.76 5.28
C PRO A 53 3.88 3.40 6.54
N GLY A 54 2.71 4.02 6.42
CA GLY A 54 2.07 4.74 7.51
C GLY A 54 0.92 5.64 7.07
N ILE A 55 0.31 6.30 8.05
CA ILE A 55 -0.72 7.32 7.82
C ILE A 55 -0.14 8.68 8.19
N TYR A 56 -0.08 9.59 7.23
CA TYR A 56 0.52 10.91 7.36
C TYR A 56 -0.56 11.99 7.34
N TYR A 57 -0.77 12.64 8.48
CA TYR A 57 -1.68 13.77 8.62
C TYR A 57 -0.93 15.07 8.31
N ILE A 58 -1.43 15.85 7.35
CA ILE A 58 -0.75 17.06 6.90
C ILE A 58 -1.31 18.26 7.68
N HIS A 59 -0.47 18.97 8.45
CA HIS A 59 -0.90 20.01 9.39
C HIS A 59 -1.81 21.08 8.76
N ASN A 60 -1.53 21.50 7.53
CA ASN A 60 -2.30 22.54 6.85
C ASN A 60 -3.54 22.01 6.13
N SER A 61 -3.76 20.69 6.09
CA SER A 61 -4.94 20.07 5.51
C SER A 61 -5.74 19.33 6.57
N LYS A 62 -6.60 20.08 7.26
CA LYS A 62 -7.47 19.57 8.33
C LYS A 62 -8.37 18.39 7.93
N HIS A 63 -8.50 18.11 6.63
CA HIS A 63 -9.39 17.10 6.11
C HIS A 63 -8.73 16.10 5.17
N ARG A 64 -7.40 16.05 5.10
CA ARG A 64 -6.70 15.10 4.21
C ARG A 64 -5.51 14.45 4.89
N ASN A 65 -5.31 13.18 4.56
CA ASN A 65 -4.12 12.42 4.97
C ASN A 65 -3.60 11.60 3.79
N VAL A 66 -2.32 11.24 3.87
CA VAL A 66 -1.67 10.34 2.92
C VAL A 66 -1.51 8.99 3.60
N LEU A 67 -2.04 7.94 2.98
CA LEU A 67 -1.77 6.56 3.35
C LEU A 67 -0.66 6.04 2.46
N VAL A 68 0.42 5.54 3.04
CA VAL A 68 1.45 4.76 2.36
C VAL A 68 1.39 3.35 2.90
N LYS A 69 1.38 2.36 2.00
CA LYS A 69 1.18 0.97 2.35
C LYS A 69 2.06 0.06 1.53
N GLU A 70 2.68 -0.89 2.21
CA GLU A 70 3.34 -2.03 1.60
C GLU A 70 2.31 -3.12 1.26
N LEU A 71 2.41 -3.63 0.05
CA LEU A 71 1.60 -4.72 -0.48
C LEU A 71 2.24 -6.07 -0.15
N LYS A 72 1.58 -7.18 -0.51
CA LYS A 72 2.07 -8.52 -0.18
C LYS A 72 3.30 -8.95 -0.99
N ASP A 73 3.56 -8.25 -2.07
CA ASP A 73 4.70 -8.45 -2.98
C ASP A 73 5.83 -7.46 -2.70
N ASP A 74 5.85 -6.88 -1.50
CA ASP A 74 6.83 -5.88 -1.02
C ASP A 74 6.85 -4.57 -1.84
N SER A 75 5.89 -4.37 -2.76
CA SER A 75 5.72 -3.11 -3.45
C SER A 75 4.99 -2.10 -2.56
N ILE A 76 5.30 -0.82 -2.73
CA ILE A 76 4.72 0.27 -1.94
C ILE A 76 3.77 1.09 -2.80
N ILE A 77 2.61 1.41 -2.25
CA ILE A 77 1.61 2.27 -2.88
C ILE A 77 1.20 3.39 -1.93
N PHE A 78 0.80 4.53 -2.50
CA PHE A 78 0.16 5.60 -1.72
C PHE A 78 -1.24 5.97 -2.22
N ALA A 79 -2.03 6.52 -1.29
CA ALA A 79 -3.34 7.10 -1.55
C ALA A 79 -3.52 8.38 -0.73
N ILE A 80 -4.29 9.33 -1.27
CA ILE A 80 -4.76 10.49 -0.54
C ILE A 80 -6.19 10.24 -0.11
N ARG A 81 -6.50 10.48 1.16
CA ARG A 81 -7.83 10.25 1.72
C ARG A 81 -8.38 11.52 2.36
N ASP A 82 -9.70 11.60 2.46
CA ASP A 82 -10.36 12.62 3.28
C ASP A 82 -10.37 12.24 4.77
N SER A 83 -10.97 13.09 5.62
CA SER A 83 -11.13 12.85 7.06
C SER A 83 -12.05 11.67 7.41
N GLN A 84 -12.83 11.17 6.44
CA GLN A 84 -13.66 9.96 6.58
C GLN A 84 -12.95 8.72 6.05
N ASN A 85 -11.66 8.81 5.70
CA ASN A 85 -10.85 7.77 5.08
C ASN A 85 -11.30 7.37 3.66
N LYS A 86 -12.16 8.15 3.01
CA LYS A 86 -12.50 7.92 1.60
C LYS A 86 -11.32 8.29 0.72
N ILE A 87 -10.99 7.42 -0.23
CA ILE A 87 -9.92 7.65 -1.18
C ILE A 87 -10.32 8.78 -2.14
N LEU A 88 -9.52 9.85 -2.15
CA LEU A 88 -9.62 10.98 -3.08
C LEU A 88 -8.70 10.81 -4.29
N PHE A 89 -7.58 10.12 -4.09
CA PHE A 89 -6.62 9.77 -5.13
C PHE A 89 -5.88 8.50 -4.73
N GLN A 90 -5.54 7.66 -5.70
CA GLN A 90 -4.68 6.49 -5.49
C GLN A 90 -3.68 6.41 -6.64
N GLN A 91 -2.44 6.09 -6.32
CA GLN A 91 -1.45 5.69 -7.32
C GLN A 91 -1.94 4.48 -8.13
N SER A 92 -1.51 4.38 -9.39
CA SER A 92 -1.79 3.23 -10.22
C SER A 92 -1.17 1.97 -9.61
N LEU A 93 -1.92 0.86 -9.58
CA LEU A 93 -1.39 -0.45 -9.18
C LEU A 93 -0.33 -0.98 -10.16
N ASN A 94 -0.26 -0.43 -11.37
CA ASN A 94 0.73 -0.80 -12.38
C ASN A 94 2.00 0.05 -12.30
N GLU A 95 2.06 1.05 -11.41
CA GLU A 95 3.22 1.93 -11.22
C GLU A 95 3.55 2.10 -9.72
N THR A 96 3.51 1.00 -8.95
CA THR A 96 3.89 0.99 -7.54
C THR A 96 5.38 1.27 -7.35
N PHE A 97 5.78 1.70 -6.16
CA PHE A 97 7.19 1.84 -5.82
C PHE A 97 7.79 0.49 -5.44
N SER A 98 9.03 0.25 -5.86
CA SER A 98 9.80 -0.92 -5.47
C SER A 98 10.84 -0.56 -4.41
N ASN A 99 11.05 -1.43 -3.42
CA ASN A 99 12.17 -1.29 -2.49
C ASN A 99 13.55 -1.48 -3.16
N TYR A 100 13.59 -2.03 -4.38
CA TYR A 100 14.81 -2.32 -5.11
C TYR A 100 15.26 -1.19 -6.04
N HIS A 101 14.44 -0.16 -6.19
CA HIS A 101 14.69 0.94 -7.11
C HIS A 101 14.49 2.29 -6.43
N TYR A 102 15.07 3.33 -7.01
CA TYR A 102 15.01 4.65 -6.43
C TYR A 102 13.62 5.26 -6.66
N TRP A 103 12.97 5.63 -5.56
CA TRP A 103 11.77 6.43 -5.57
C TRP A 103 11.83 7.46 -4.46
N CYS A 104 11.07 8.54 -4.62
CA CYS A 104 10.86 9.50 -3.56
C CYS A 104 9.42 10.00 -3.60
N LEU A 105 8.84 10.17 -2.42
CA LEU A 105 7.49 10.69 -2.22
C LEU A 105 7.60 11.88 -1.26
N TYR A 106 7.15 13.04 -1.69
CA TYR A 106 7.27 14.29 -0.93
C TYR A 106 5.92 14.99 -0.84
N VAL A 107 5.60 15.50 0.35
CA VAL A 107 4.42 16.32 0.60
C VAL A 107 4.86 17.76 0.83
N ASP A 108 4.28 18.70 0.08
CA ASP A 108 4.56 20.13 0.26
C ASP A 108 3.63 20.80 1.29
N GLU A 109 3.93 22.07 1.63
CA GLU A 109 3.16 22.85 2.62
C GLU A 109 1.69 23.08 2.22
N ASN A 110 1.36 22.94 0.93
CA ASN A 110 0.02 23.06 0.37
C ASN A 110 -0.69 21.70 0.28
N SER A 111 -0.08 20.64 0.81
CA SER A 111 -0.61 19.27 0.74
C SER A 111 -0.71 18.73 -0.69
N ASN A 112 0.11 19.24 -1.61
CA ASN A 112 0.35 18.56 -2.88
C ASN A 112 1.39 17.48 -2.66
N ILE A 113 1.31 16.45 -3.51
CA ILE A 113 2.26 15.35 -3.50
C ILE A 113 3.15 15.45 -4.73
N TRP A 114 4.44 15.23 -4.53
CA TRP A 114 5.45 15.16 -5.57
C TRP A 114 6.11 13.80 -5.46
N PHE A 115 6.20 13.06 -6.56
CA PHE A 115 6.93 11.80 -6.55
C PHE A 115 7.70 11.55 -7.83
N TYR A 116 8.80 10.81 -7.65
CA TYR A 116 9.55 10.23 -8.74
C TYR A 116 9.68 8.72 -8.51
N ASN A 117 9.49 7.94 -9.57
CA ASN A 117 9.70 6.50 -9.57
C ASN A 117 10.64 6.12 -10.72
N SER A 118 11.84 5.66 -10.42
CA SER A 118 12.82 5.31 -11.44
C SER A 118 12.42 4.09 -12.28
N ASP A 119 11.62 3.17 -11.73
CA ASP A 119 11.18 1.95 -12.43
C ASP A 119 10.44 2.26 -13.72
N TYR A 120 9.64 3.32 -13.69
CA TYR A 120 8.76 3.72 -14.78
C TYR A 120 9.15 5.07 -15.38
N MET A 121 10.28 5.64 -14.94
CA MET A 121 10.67 7.03 -15.20
C MET A 121 9.52 8.03 -14.96
N SER A 122 8.71 7.76 -13.93
CA SER A 122 7.45 8.47 -13.67
C SER A 122 7.72 9.68 -12.78
N SER A 123 7.48 10.88 -13.29
CA SER A 123 7.75 12.16 -12.62
C SER A 123 6.45 12.96 -12.44
N LYS A 124 5.75 12.77 -11.31
CA LYS A 124 4.37 13.26 -11.15
C LYS A 124 4.22 14.22 -9.98
N ALA A 125 3.35 15.21 -10.18
CA ALA A 125 2.81 16.09 -9.16
C ALA A 125 1.31 15.86 -9.07
N ILE A 126 0.82 15.55 -7.87
CA ILE A 126 -0.61 15.36 -7.57
C ILE A 126 -1.09 16.61 -6.86
N LEU A 127 -1.80 17.46 -7.61
CA LEU A 127 -2.20 18.80 -7.21
C LEU A 127 -3.70 18.83 -6.94
N PHE A 128 -4.12 19.44 -5.82
CA PHE A 128 -5.55 19.56 -5.55
C PHE A 128 -6.16 20.72 -6.35
N ASN A 129 -7.17 20.43 -7.18
CA ASN A 129 -7.94 21.44 -7.88
C ASN A 129 -9.15 21.85 -7.04
N GLU A 130 -9.08 23.04 -6.43
CA GLU A 130 -10.15 23.57 -5.58
C GLU A 130 -11.49 23.79 -6.31
N ASN A 131 -11.47 24.08 -7.61
CA ASN A 131 -12.69 24.32 -8.39
C ASN A 131 -13.42 23.00 -8.68
N LYS A 132 -12.66 21.94 -9.02
CA LYS A 132 -13.22 20.62 -9.32
C LYS A 132 -13.39 19.74 -8.08
N LYS A 133 -12.78 20.13 -6.95
CA LYS A 133 -12.67 19.33 -5.72
C LYS A 133 -12.08 17.94 -5.97
N LEU A 134 -11.11 17.86 -6.89
CA LEU A 134 -10.45 16.62 -7.31
C LEU A 134 -8.94 16.83 -7.42
N TYR A 135 -8.18 15.75 -7.29
CA TYR A 135 -6.75 15.76 -7.56
C TYR A 135 -6.47 15.64 -9.05
N GLU A 136 -5.56 16.47 -9.55
CA GLU A 136 -5.04 16.42 -10.90
C GLU A 136 -3.59 15.92 -10.87
N MET A 137 -3.29 14.93 -11.70
CA MET A 137 -1.93 14.46 -11.92
C MET A 137 -1.30 15.25 -13.06
N LYS A 138 -0.12 15.82 -12.81
CA LYS A 138 0.69 16.48 -13.84
C LYS A 138 2.07 15.87 -13.90
N ASP A 139 2.58 15.74 -15.11
CA ASP A 139 3.96 15.34 -15.33
C ASP A 139 4.86 16.57 -15.25
N PHE A 140 5.68 16.66 -14.21
CA PHE A 140 6.49 17.85 -13.96
C PHE A 140 7.74 17.91 -14.85
N CYS A 141 8.08 16.86 -15.59
CA CYS A 141 9.10 16.98 -16.62
C CYS A 141 8.54 17.46 -17.95
N ASN A 142 7.28 17.17 -18.25
CA ASN A 142 6.62 17.64 -19.47
C ASN A 142 6.01 19.04 -19.33
N VAL A 143 5.66 19.45 -18.11
CA VAL A 143 5.07 20.76 -17.78
C VAL A 143 5.95 21.46 -16.76
N LYS A 144 6.27 22.75 -17.00
CA LYS A 144 7.04 23.56 -16.05
C LYS A 144 6.17 23.88 -14.83
N LEU A 145 6.51 23.31 -13.69
CA LEU A 145 5.85 23.50 -12.40
C LEU A 145 6.85 24.03 -11.37
N LYS A 146 6.37 24.85 -10.44
CA LYS A 146 7.18 25.33 -9.31
C LYS A 146 7.26 24.23 -8.25
N MET A 147 8.36 23.51 -8.26
CA MET A 147 8.64 22.39 -7.37
C MET A 147 9.15 22.86 -6.00
N PRO A 148 8.89 22.12 -4.91
CA PRO A 148 9.56 22.35 -3.62
C PRO A 148 11.08 22.23 -3.76
N LYS A 149 11.81 23.15 -3.11
CA LYS A 149 13.29 23.19 -3.21
C LYS A 149 13.94 21.90 -2.72
N GLU A 150 13.50 21.39 -1.58
CA GLU A 150 14.01 20.15 -0.97
C GLU A 150 13.83 18.95 -1.92
N PHE A 151 12.67 18.82 -2.54
CA PHE A 151 12.40 17.79 -3.54
C PHE A 151 13.28 17.95 -4.78
N GLN A 152 13.44 19.19 -5.26
CA GLN A 152 14.33 19.48 -6.39
C GLN A 152 15.80 19.12 -6.10
N GLU A 153 16.27 19.40 -4.89
CA GLU A 153 17.64 19.09 -4.46
C GLU A 153 17.86 17.57 -4.39
N GLU A 154 16.92 16.82 -3.82
CA GLU A 154 16.98 15.35 -3.77
C GLU A 154 17.09 14.74 -5.17
N LEU A 155 16.27 15.20 -6.13
CA LEU A 155 16.31 14.73 -7.51
C LEU A 155 17.65 15.03 -8.22
N LYS A 156 18.29 16.16 -7.88
CA LYS A 156 19.61 16.52 -8.40
C LYS A 156 20.71 15.67 -7.79
N LEU A 157 20.68 15.44 -6.47
CA LEU A 157 21.68 14.63 -5.76
C LEU A 157 21.71 13.19 -6.25
N LYS A 158 20.55 12.65 -6.63
CA LYS A 158 20.42 11.27 -7.11
C LYS A 158 20.58 11.13 -8.62
N ASN A 159 21.01 12.19 -9.32
CA ASN A 159 21.22 12.20 -10.76
C ASN A 159 20.01 11.66 -11.56
N SER A 160 18.81 11.83 -11.00
CA SER A 160 17.60 11.14 -11.47
C SER A 160 17.18 11.53 -12.89
N PHE A 161 17.78 12.60 -13.43
CA PHE A 161 17.47 13.17 -14.75
C PHE A 161 18.71 13.48 -15.59
N GLU A 162 19.90 12.94 -15.28
CA GLU A 162 21.13 13.26 -16.05
C GLU A 162 21.00 12.97 -17.56
N ASN A 163 20.12 12.04 -17.94
CA ASN A 163 19.85 11.68 -19.33
C ASN A 163 18.46 12.13 -19.84
N TYR A 164 17.71 12.94 -19.07
CA TYR A 164 16.32 13.27 -19.37
C TYR A 164 16.07 14.78 -19.34
N ASN A 165 15.51 15.32 -20.42
CA ASN A 165 15.20 16.74 -20.54
C ASN A 165 13.94 17.10 -19.72
N CYS A 166 14.12 17.34 -18.42
CA CYS A 166 13.03 17.66 -17.50
C CYS A 166 12.81 19.19 -17.40
N LYS A 167 11.67 19.68 -17.91
CA LYS A 167 11.37 21.14 -18.00
C LYS A 167 11.30 21.86 -16.65
N SER A 168 10.90 21.18 -15.58
CA SER A 168 10.88 21.79 -14.23
C SER A 168 12.26 21.87 -13.57
N LEU A 169 13.26 21.18 -14.13
CA LEU A 169 14.64 21.21 -13.65
C LEU A 169 15.56 22.07 -14.52
N SER A 170 15.18 22.33 -15.77
CA SER A 170 15.87 23.29 -16.65
C SER A 170 15.74 24.72 -16.10
N LYS A 171 16.86 25.45 -16.04
CA LYS A 171 16.93 26.87 -15.64
C LYS A 171 15.96 27.72 -16.47
#